data_AF-A0A316AAJ8-F1
#
_entry.id   AF-A0A316AAJ8-F1
#
_cell.length_a   1.000
_cell.length_b   1.000
_cell.length_c   1.000
_cell.angle_alpha   90.00
_cell.angle_beta   90.00
_cell.angle_gamma   90.00
#
_symmetry.space_group_name_H-M   'P 1'
#
loop_
_entity.id
_entity.type
_entity.pdbx_description
1 polymer ?
#
loop_
_entity_poly.entity_id
_entity_poly.type
_entity_poly.pdbx_seq_one_letter_code
_entity_poly.pdbx_strand_id
1 'polypeptide(L)' 'MAKRIEVTRAQKAAAQIKMNRSEKTGRYVSPATKAIANARPLSKSGTESSAGVRS' A
#
# COMPACT_ATOMS: atom_id res chain seq x y z
N MET A 1 8.52 -21.83 -2.57
CA MET A 1 7.50 -20.95 -1.95
C MET A 1 8.02 -19.52 -1.96
N ALA A 2 7.38 -18.59 -2.67
CA ALA A 2 7.75 -17.18 -2.61
C ALA A 2 7.14 -16.54 -1.36
N LYS A 3 7.98 -16.01 -0.46
CA LYS A 3 7.53 -15.25 0.71
C LYS A 3 6.84 -13.98 0.21
N ARG A 4 5.52 -13.89 0.36
CA ARG A 4 4.76 -12.70 -0.06
C ARG A 4 5.04 -11.58 0.94
N ILE A 5 5.46 -10.43 0.44
CA ILE A 5 5.63 -9.23 1.27
C ILE A 5 4.24 -8.79 1.69
N GLU A 6 3.97 -8.81 2.99
CA GLU A 6 2.74 -8.27 3.55
C GLU A 6 2.84 -6.75 3.60
N VAL A 7 1.86 -6.08 2.98
CA VAL A 7 1.85 -4.62 2.87
C VAL A 7 0.46 -4.14 3.26
N THR A 8 0.40 -3.11 4.10
CA THR A 8 -0.87 -2.45 4.43
C THR A 8 -1.37 -1.61 3.24
N ARG A 9 -2.68 -1.36 3.15
CA ARG A 9 -3.24 -0.45 2.13
C ARG A 9 -2.58 0.93 2.16
N ALA A 10 -2.28 1.45 3.36
CA ALA A 10 -1.62 2.74 3.55
C ALA A 10 -0.18 2.74 2.98
N GLN A 11 0.60 1.70 3.25
CA GLN A 11 1.97 1.57 2.71
C GLN A 11 1.96 1.47 1.18
N LYS A 12 1.02 0.72 0.60
CA LYS A 12 0.86 0.64 -0.86
C LYS A 12 0.54 2.00 -1.48
N ALA A 13 -0.42 2.73 -0.90
CA ALA A 13 -0.80 4.07 -1.37
C ALA A 13 0.39 5.05 -1.29
N ALA A 14 1.12 5.04 -0.16
CA ALA A 14 2.31 5.88 0.00
C ALA A 14 3.40 5.54 -1.03
N ALA A 15 3.60 4.25 -1.34
CA ALA A 15 4.55 3.82 -2.35
C ALA A 15 4.14 4.26 -3.76
N GLN A 16 2.85 4.17 -4.12
CA GLN A 16 2.33 4.68 -5.40
C GLN A 16 2.52 6.20 -5.52
N ILE A 17 2.22 6.98 -4.48
CA ILE A 17 2.43 8.44 -4.49
C ILE A 17 3.92 8.77 -4.71
N LYS A 18 4.83 8.07 -4.02
CA LYS A 18 6.27 8.24 -4.22
C LYS A 18 6.69 7.89 -5.64
N MET A 19 6.17 6.81 -6.21
CA MET A 19 6.44 6.39 -7.58
C MET A 19 6.03 7.48 -8.58
N ASN A 20 4.77 7.94 -8.52
CA ASN A 20 4.24 8.95 -9.42
C ASN A 20 5.00 10.28 -9.30
N ARG A 21 5.37 10.67 -8.08
CA ARG A 21 6.18 11.89 -7.85
C ARG A 21 7.58 11.74 -8.44
N SER A 22 8.21 10.58 -8.26
CA SER A 22 9.54 10.31 -8.79
C SER A 22 9.55 10.26 -10.32
N GLU A 23 8.54 9.65 -10.94
CA GLU A 23 8.35 9.67 -12.41
C GLU A 23 8.20 11.10 -12.93
N LYS A 24 7.37 11.92 -12.28
CA LYS A 24 7.19 13.33 -12.66
C LYS A 24 8.45 14.18 -12.49
N THR A 25 9.31 13.84 -11.54
CA THR A 25 10.52 14.61 -11.21
C THR A 25 11.80 14.01 -11.79
N GLY A 26 11.72 12.89 -12.52
CA GLY A 26 12.88 12.15 -13.03
C GLY A 26 13.77 11.58 -11.93
N ARG A 27 13.25 11.39 -10.71
CA ARG A 27 14.01 10.90 -9.57
C ARG A 27 14.03 9.38 -9.51
N TYR A 28 15.11 8.83 -8.98
CA TYR A 28 15.24 7.39 -8.76
C TYR A 28 14.13 6.85 -7.84
N VAL A 29 13.57 5.70 -8.21
CA VAL A 29 12.62 4.94 -7.39
C VAL A 29 13.30 3.65 -6.94
N SER A 30 13.38 3.43 -5.62
CA SER A 30 14.00 2.22 -5.09
C SER A 30 13.19 0.95 -5.47
N PRO A 31 13.87 -0.19 -5.72
CA PRO A 31 13.21 -1.47 -5.99
C PRO A 31 12.22 -1.88 -4.90
N ALA A 32 12.51 -1.56 -3.63
CA ALA A 32 11.61 -1.79 -2.51
C ALA A 32 10.31 -0.97 -2.66
N THR A 33 10.38 0.29 -3.09
CA THR A 33 9.18 1.12 -3.33
C THR A 33 8.34 0.53 -4.46
N LYS A 34 8.97 0.06 -5.55
CA LYS A 34 8.26 -0.63 -6.64
C LYS A 34 7.61 -1.93 -6.17
N ALA A 35 8.31 -2.72 -5.35
CA ALA A 35 7.77 -3.95 -4.79
C ALA A 35 6.53 -3.69 -3.92
N ILE A 36 6.56 -2.66 -3.07
CA ILE A 36 5.46 -2.25 -2.20
C ILE A 36 4.27 -1.70 -3.02
N ALA A 37 4.54 -0.88 -4.04
CA ALA A 37 3.49 -0.34 -4.91
C ALA A 37 2.76 -1.44 -5.71
N ASN A 38 3.49 -2.49 -6.12
CA ASN A 38 2.93 -3.64 -6.85
C ASN A 38 2.41 -4.77 -5.94
N ALA A 39 2.70 -4.72 -4.64
CA ALA A 39 2.23 -5.72 -3.69
C ALA A 39 0.69 -5.75 -3.60
N ARG A 40 0.15 -6.93 -3.30
CA ARG A 40 -1.26 -7.07 -2.91
C ARG A 40 -1.38 -6.57 -1.47
N PRO A 41 -2.18 -5.51 -1.20
CA PRO A 41 -2.38 -5.08 0.16
C PRO A 41 -3.14 -6.17 0.90
N LEU A 42 -2.86 -6.34 2.19
CA LEU A 42 -3.67 -7.21 3.03
C LEU A 42 -5.14 -6.79 2.88
N SER A 43 -5.98 -7.70 2.39
CA SER A 43 -7.41 -7.60 2.61
C SER A 43 -7.57 -7.59 4.11
N LYS A 44 -8.12 -6.51 4.68
CA LYS A 44 -8.59 -6.55 6.06
C LYS A 44 -9.53 -7.75 6.19
N SER A 45 -9.07 -8.86 6.75
CA SER A 45 -9.94 -9.83 7.38
C SER A 45 -10.22 -9.26 8.77
N GLY A 46 -11.43 -8.77 9.00
CA GLY A 46 -11.88 -8.27 10.30
C GLY A 46 -11.95 -6.76 10.41
N THR A 47 -12.98 -6.16 9.80
CA THR A 47 -13.72 -5.08 10.46
C THR A 47 -15.16 -5.21 9.99
N GLU A 48 -15.82 -6.27 10.42
CA GLU A 48 -17.26 -6.24 10.56
C GLU A 48 -17.58 -5.23 11.67
N SER A 49 -18.60 -4.40 11.45
CA SER A 49 -19.33 -3.61 12.46
C SER A 49 -18.54 -2.51 13.18
N SER A 50 -18.90 -1.23 13.15
CA SER A 50 -20.25 -0.68 13.29
C SER A 50 -20.38 0.65 12.52
N ALA A 51 -21.26 0.65 11.52
CA ALA A 51 -21.98 1.87 11.19
C ALA A 51 -23.05 2.05 12.27
N GLY A 52 -22.93 3.10 13.09
CA GLY A 52 -24.03 3.61 13.93
C GLY A 52 -24.14 3.04 15.35
N VAL A 53 -23.60 3.76 16.33
CA VAL A 53 -24.27 3.98 17.62
C VAL A 53 -24.16 5.47 17.91
N ARG A 54 -25.26 6.21 17.76
CA ARG A 54 -25.45 7.50 18.43
C ARG A 54 -26.13 7.17 19.76
N SER A 55 -25.35 7.15 20.85
CA SER A 55 -25.88 7.22 22.21
C SER A 55 -26.44 8.60 22.48
#